data_AF-A0A7C2RRZ3-F1
#
_entry.id   AF-A0A7C2RRZ3-F1
#
_cell.length_a   1.000
_cell.length_b   1.000
_cell.length_c   1.000
_cell.angle_alpha   90.00
_cell.angle_beta   90.00
_cell.angle_gamma   90.00
#
_symmetry.space_group_name_H-M   'P 1'
#
loop_
_entity.id
_entity.type
_entity.pdbx_description
1 polymer ?
#
loop_
_entity_poly.entity_id
_entity_poly.type
_entity_poly.pdbx_seq_one_letter_code
_entity_poly.pdbx_strand_id
1 'polypeptide(L)'
;MTCRAKTTALVVEGAQFLDDAEALAVRIGAQCVDVRPSSGMALSLGLNGLSLQDCDAPRDEPLRVDFTGGALGFRQRAGFRRDELLARAVGVKGNPLPRVLDATAGLGRDAFMLASLG
;
A
#
# COMPACT_ATOMS: atom_id res chain seq x y z
N MET A 1 -9.60 8.56 28.60
CA MET A 1 -9.50 7.47 27.62
C MET A 1 -8.14 7.57 26.92
N THR A 2 -7.11 6.95 27.49
CA THR A 2 -5.82 6.82 26.81
C THR A 2 -5.90 5.61 25.89
N CYS A 3 -6.12 5.86 24.59
CA CYS A 3 -5.87 4.85 23.57
C CYS A 3 -4.38 4.51 23.66
N ARG A 4 -4.01 3.36 24.23
CA ARG A 4 -2.65 2.82 24.08
C ARG A 4 -2.49 2.64 22.57
N ALA A 5 -1.58 3.40 21.97
CA ALA A 5 -1.21 3.17 20.58
C ALA A 5 -0.80 1.69 20.46
N LYS A 6 -1.54 0.90 19.69
CA LYS A 6 -1.10 -0.42 19.31
C LYS A 6 0.10 -0.20 18.38
N THR A 7 1.31 -0.44 18.88
CA THR A 7 2.51 -0.39 18.06
C THR A 7 2.44 -1.52 17.04
N THR A 8 2.48 -1.18 15.75
CA THR A 8 2.50 -2.17 14.68
C THR A 8 3.85 -2.89 14.69
N ALA A 9 3.83 -4.22 14.66
CA ALA A 9 5.04 -5.02 14.52
C ALA A 9 5.53 -5.00 13.07
N LEU A 10 6.84 -4.85 12.87
CA LEU A 10 7.51 -4.97 11.59
C LEU A 10 8.55 -6.10 11.67
N VAL A 11 8.37 -7.13 10.84
CA VAL A 11 9.24 -8.31 10.76
C VAL A 11 10.18 -8.14 9.56
N VAL A 12 11.44 -8.52 9.73
CA VAL A 12 12.45 -8.45 8.67
C VAL A 12 12.68 -9.86 8.11
N GLU A 13 12.47 -10.06 6.82
CA GLU A 13 12.59 -11.38 6.17
C GLU A 13 14.03 -11.76 5.78
N GLY A 14 14.99 -10.86 5.97
CA GLY A 14 16.40 -11.11 5.71
C GLY A 14 17.31 -9.98 6.20
N ALA A 15 18.53 -10.32 6.61
CA ALA A 15 19.47 -9.36 7.21
C ALA A 15 19.79 -8.16 6.30
N GLN A 16 19.71 -8.33 4.98
CA GLN A 16 19.94 -7.27 4.00
C GLN A 16 18.91 -6.13 4.06
N PHE A 17 17.78 -6.31 4.77
CA PHE A 17 16.71 -5.32 4.89
C PHE A 17 16.66 -4.63 6.26
N LEU A 18 17.60 -4.91 7.16
CA LEU A 18 17.55 -4.41 8.54
C LEU A 18 17.55 -2.88 8.59
N ASP A 19 18.48 -2.23 7.91
CA ASP A 19 18.59 -0.76 7.91
C ASP A 19 17.32 -0.08 7.35
N ASP A 20 16.79 -0.62 6.24
CA ASP A 20 15.55 -0.13 5.62
C ASP A 20 14.33 -0.36 6.53
N ALA A 21 14.28 -1.51 7.20
CA ALA A 21 13.23 -1.87 8.15
C ALA A 21 13.23 -0.93 9.37
N GLU A 22 14.40 -0.66 9.95
CA GLU A 22 14.55 0.26 11.08
C GLU A 22 14.15 1.69 10.71
N ALA A 23 14.64 2.18 9.57
CA ALA A 23 14.27 3.51 9.07
C ALA A 23 12.76 3.62 8.81
N LEU A 24 12.16 2.58 8.21
CA LEU A 24 10.73 2.53 7.99
C LEU A 24 9.95 2.49 9.30
N ALA A 25 10.37 1.66 10.27
CA ALA A 25 9.71 1.51 11.55
C ALA A 25 9.66 2.84 12.31
N VAL A 26 10.78 3.57 12.36
CA VAL A 26 10.83 4.93 12.93
C VAL A 26 9.86 5.87 12.21
N ARG A 27 9.85 5.86 10.87
CA ARG A 27 9.02 6.76 10.06
C ARG A 27 7.52 6.55 10.28
N ILE A 28 7.08 5.31 10.47
CA ILE A 28 5.66 4.96 10.58
C ILE A 28 5.20 4.69 12.03
N GLY A 29 6.10 4.80 13.02
CA GLY A 29 5.80 4.48 14.41
C GLY A 29 5.56 2.99 14.67
N ALA A 30 6.20 2.12 13.89
CA ALA A 30 6.21 0.67 14.10
C ALA A 30 7.43 0.24 14.95
N GLN A 31 7.43 -1.01 15.39
CA GLN A 31 8.54 -1.62 16.11
C GLN A 31 9.09 -2.79 15.30
N CYS A 32 10.39 -2.77 15.00
CA CYS A 32 11.09 -3.94 14.47
C CYS A 32 11.07 -5.06 15.52
N VAL A 33 10.69 -6.27 15.10
CA VAL A 33 10.66 -7.46 15.94
C VAL A 33 11.31 -8.64 15.21
N ASP A 34 12.03 -9.45 15.97
CA ASP A 34 12.68 -10.66 15.44
C ASP A 34 11.68 -11.80 15.20
N VAL A 35 10.55 -11.78 15.94
CA VAL A 35 9.54 -12.84 15.91
C VAL A 35 8.20 -12.25 15.54
N ARG A 36 7.57 -12.84 14.52
CA ARG A 36 6.21 -12.49 14.10
C ARG A 36 5.21 -12.71 15.26
N PRO A 37 4.29 -11.76 15.53
CA PRO A 37 3.20 -11.98 16.48
C PRO A 37 2.34 -13.19 16.12
N SER A 38 1.74 -13.83 17.13
CA SER A 38 0.84 -14.97 16.93
C SER A 38 -0.59 -14.57 16.56
N SER A 39 -0.94 -13.29 16.61
CA SER A 39 -2.28 -12.77 16.31
C SER A 39 -2.24 -11.30 15.88
N GLY A 40 -3.31 -10.84 15.23
CA GLY A 40 -3.44 -9.48 14.72
C GLY A 40 -2.59 -9.21 13.48
N MET A 41 -2.33 -7.94 13.20
CA MET A 41 -1.69 -7.50 11.96
C MET A 41 -0.21 -7.21 12.16
N ALA A 42 0.62 -7.67 11.24
CA ALA A 42 2.06 -7.40 11.22
C ALA A 42 2.52 -6.95 9.82
N LEU A 43 3.48 -6.04 9.78
CA LEU A 43 4.20 -5.70 8.56
C LEU A 43 5.38 -6.67 8.37
N SER A 44 5.71 -6.99 7.13
CA SER A 44 6.93 -7.74 6.78
C SER A 44 7.66 -7.06 5.63
N LEU A 45 8.96 -6.83 5.78
CA LEU A 45 9.83 -6.26 4.74
C LEU A 45 10.81 -7.32 4.23
N GLY A 46 10.80 -7.54 2.90
CA GLY A 46 11.61 -8.56 2.25
C GLY A 46 11.87 -8.27 0.77
N LEU A 47 12.29 -9.31 0.03
CA LEU A 47 12.64 -9.24 -1.40
C LEU A 47 11.50 -8.69 -2.28
N ASN A 48 10.25 -8.95 -1.89
CA ASN A 48 9.07 -8.49 -2.62
C ASN A 48 8.53 -7.15 -2.09
N GLY A 49 9.31 -6.44 -1.28
CA GLY A 49 8.92 -5.19 -0.64
C GLY A 49 8.13 -5.37 0.65
N LEU A 50 7.38 -4.32 1.02
CA LEU A 50 6.58 -4.27 2.24
C LEU A 50 5.23 -4.98 2.04
N SER A 51 4.83 -5.78 3.02
CA SER A 51 3.54 -6.46 3.04
C SER A 51 2.85 -6.40 4.40
N LEU A 52 1.53 -6.56 4.41
CA LEU A 52 0.70 -6.66 5.60
C LEU A 52 0.15 -8.08 5.72
N GLN A 53 0.43 -8.73 6.85
CA GLN A 53 -0.01 -10.09 7.16
C GLN A 53 -1.04 -10.06 8.27
N ASP A 54 -2.13 -10.80 8.07
CA ASP A 54 -3.01 -11.23 9.16
C ASP A 54 -2.41 -12.48 9.83
N CYS A 55 -1.99 -12.35 11.08
CA CYS A 55 -1.39 -13.44 11.86
C CYS A 55 -2.44 -14.41 12.40
N ASP A 56 -3.72 -14.01 12.42
CA ASP A 56 -4.84 -14.90 12.74
C ASP A 56 -5.22 -15.79 11.53
N ALA A 57 -4.84 -15.38 10.32
CA ALA A 57 -4.97 -16.14 9.07
C ALA A 57 -3.60 -16.34 8.36
N PRO A 58 -2.63 -17.05 8.97
CA PRO A 58 -1.25 -17.10 8.48
C PRO A 58 -1.06 -17.85 7.15
N ARG A 59 -2.10 -18.50 6.63
CA ARG A 59 -2.11 -19.17 5.33
C ARG A 59 -2.54 -18.27 4.18
N ASP A 60 -3.18 -17.15 4.49
CA ASP A 60 -3.61 -16.18 3.49
C ASP A 60 -2.41 -15.43 2.93
N GLU A 61 -2.48 -15.09 1.65
CA GLU A 61 -1.42 -14.35 0.99
C GLU A 61 -1.27 -12.96 1.62
N PRO A 62 -0.04 -12.51 1.95
CA PRO A 62 0.18 -11.18 2.48
C PRO A 62 -0.34 -10.09 1.53
N LEU A 63 -1.04 -9.10 2.09
CA LEU A 63 -1.51 -7.96 1.31
C LEU A 63 -0.33 -7.07 0.91
N ARG A 64 -0.18 -6.83 -0.40
CA ARG A 64 0.80 -5.91 -0.98
C ARG A 64 0.12 -4.96 -1.94
N VAL A 65 0.63 -3.73 -2.01
CA VAL A 65 0.24 -2.77 -3.05
C VAL A 65 1.18 -2.96 -4.24
N ASP A 66 0.64 -3.43 -5.36
CA ASP A 66 1.36 -3.55 -6.63
C ASP A 66 0.59 -2.82 -7.74
N PHE A 67 1.20 -1.74 -8.24
CA PHE A 67 0.66 -0.92 -9.32
C PHE A 67 1.03 -1.44 -10.72
N THR A 68 1.97 -2.37 -10.81
CA THR A 68 2.61 -2.81 -12.06
C THR A 68 2.17 -4.21 -12.49
N GLY A 69 1.96 -5.10 -11.51
CA GLY A 69 1.43 -6.44 -11.70
C GLY A 69 -0.07 -6.55 -11.41
N GLY A 70 -0.55 -7.78 -11.39
CA GLY A 70 -1.93 -8.13 -11.05
C GLY A 70 -3.00 -7.45 -11.93
N ALA A 71 -4.20 -7.33 -11.37
CA ALA A 71 -5.35 -6.73 -12.04
C ALA A 71 -5.12 -5.23 -12.34
N LEU A 72 -4.46 -4.50 -11.44
CA LEU A 72 -4.26 -3.06 -11.60
C LEU A 72 -3.26 -2.74 -12.71
N GLY A 73 -2.12 -3.44 -12.74
CA GLY A 73 -1.16 -3.34 -13.84
C GLY A 73 -1.73 -3.82 -15.17
N PHE A 74 -2.56 -4.86 -15.18
CA PHE A 74 -3.29 -5.26 -16.39
C PHE A 74 -4.20 -4.14 -16.90
N ARG A 75 -4.98 -3.51 -16.01
CA ARG A 75 -5.83 -2.37 -16.37
C ARG A 75 -5.02 -1.16 -16.86
N GLN A 76 -3.87 -0.90 -16.26
CA GLN A 76 -2.97 0.16 -16.70
C GLN A 76 -2.47 -0.10 -18.14
N ARG A 77 -2.06 -1.34 -18.46
CA ARG A 77 -1.61 -1.72 -19.80
C ARG A 77 -2.74 -1.67 -20.84
N ALA A 78 -3.96 -1.99 -20.44
CA ALA A 78 -5.14 -1.83 -21.29
C ALA A 78 -5.47 -0.35 -21.57
N GLY A 79 -4.91 0.57 -20.78
CA GLY A 79 -5.10 2.01 -20.90
C GLY A 79 -6.33 2.48 -20.12
N PHE A 80 -6.10 3.21 -19.02
CA PHE A 80 -7.19 3.92 -18.33
C PHE A 80 -7.80 4.95 -19.25
N ARG A 81 -9.12 5.05 -19.24
CA ARG A 81 -9.83 5.92 -20.17
C ARG A 81 -10.41 7.14 -19.49
N ARG A 82 -10.33 8.29 -20.18
CA ARG A 82 -10.91 9.55 -19.72
C ARG A 82 -12.43 9.53 -19.61
N ASP A 83 -13.10 8.59 -20.28
CA ASP A 83 -14.56 8.41 -20.22
C ASP A 83 -15.02 7.48 -19.09
N GLU A 84 -14.10 6.89 -18.30
CA GLU A 84 -14.45 6.13 -17.10
C GLU A 84 -15.15 7.02 -16.06
N LEU A 85 -16.05 6.43 -15.28
CA LEU A 85 -16.90 7.17 -14.32
C LEU A 85 -16.07 7.97 -13.32
N LEU A 86 -14.98 7.40 -12.81
CA LEU A 86 -14.08 8.08 -11.86
C LEU A 86 -13.39 9.29 -12.51
N ALA A 87 -12.86 9.13 -13.71
CA ALA A 87 -12.21 10.22 -14.46
C ALA A 87 -13.20 11.37 -14.71
N ARG A 88 -14.42 11.04 -15.15
CA ARG A 88 -15.48 12.04 -15.37
C ARG A 88 -15.94 12.71 -14.09
N ALA A 89 -16.01 11.98 -12.98
CA ALA A 89 -16.44 12.49 -11.68
C ALA A 89 -15.46 13.55 -11.15
N VAL A 90 -14.15 13.38 -11.37
CA VAL A 90 -13.14 14.37 -10.98
C VAL A 90 -12.91 15.47 -12.02
N GLY A 91 -13.67 15.47 -13.12
CA GLY A 91 -13.65 16.54 -14.12
C GLY A 91 -12.69 16.32 -15.29
N VAL A 92 -12.18 15.11 -15.52
CA VAL A 92 -11.37 14.79 -16.70
C VAL A 92 -12.26 14.75 -17.95
N LYS A 93 -12.33 15.87 -18.67
CA LYS A 93 -13.09 16.01 -19.94
C LYS A 93 -12.32 16.67 -21.08
N GLY A 94 -11.04 17.00 -20.88
CA GLY A 94 -10.22 17.73 -21.84
C GLY A 94 -8.89 18.18 -21.22
N ASN A 95 -8.43 19.37 -21.61
CA ASN A 95 -7.26 20.04 -21.03
C ASN A 95 -7.72 21.36 -20.38
N PRO A 96 -7.21 21.78 -19.20
CA PRO A 96 -6.19 21.14 -18.37
C PRO A 96 -6.69 19.92 -17.58
N LEU A 97 -5.76 19.00 -17.25
CA LEU A 97 -6.02 17.94 -16.28
C LEU A 97 -6.08 18.54 -14.86
N PRO A 98 -7.08 18.18 -14.05
CA PRO A 98 -7.21 18.72 -12.70
C PRO A 98 -6.13 18.16 -11.78
N ARG A 99 -5.64 18.97 -10.86
CA ARG A 99 -4.87 18.46 -9.71
C ARG A 99 -5.84 17.84 -8.72
N VAL A 100 -5.66 16.55 -8.42
CA VAL A 100 -6.53 15.79 -7.52
C VAL A 100 -5.81 15.54 -6.19
N LEU A 101 -6.52 15.77 -5.09
CA LEU A 101 -6.14 15.33 -3.75
C LEU A 101 -6.98 14.11 -3.39
N ASP A 102 -6.34 12.94 -3.25
CA ASP A 102 -7.00 11.77 -2.66
C ASP A 102 -6.86 11.82 -1.14
N ALA A 103 -7.93 12.28 -0.48
CA ALA A 103 -7.99 12.38 0.97
C ALA A 103 -8.18 11.01 1.67
N THR A 104 -8.39 9.95 0.89
CA THR A 104 -8.77 8.61 1.35
C THR A 104 -8.01 7.52 0.59
N ALA A 105 -6.72 7.76 0.31
CA ALA A 105 -5.93 6.97 -0.64
C ALA A 105 -6.07 5.45 -0.47
N GLY A 106 -6.16 4.95 0.76
CA GLY A 106 -6.28 3.51 1.02
C GLY A 106 -5.12 2.76 0.35
N LEU A 107 -5.43 1.77 -0.48
CA LEU A 107 -4.43 1.03 -1.29
C LEU A 107 -4.02 1.75 -2.59
N GLY A 108 -4.49 2.98 -2.80
CA GLY A 108 -4.08 3.86 -3.90
C GLY A 108 -4.65 3.48 -5.26
N ARG A 109 -5.62 2.56 -5.35
CA ARG A 109 -6.15 2.08 -6.64
C ARG A 109 -6.71 3.21 -7.50
N ASP A 110 -7.58 4.02 -6.92
CA ASP A 110 -8.29 5.09 -7.62
C ASP A 110 -7.34 6.26 -7.89
N ALA A 111 -6.48 6.62 -6.92
CA ALA A 111 -5.39 7.58 -7.11
C ALA A 111 -4.43 7.17 -8.25
N PHE A 112 -4.03 5.90 -8.32
CA PHE A 112 -3.14 5.40 -9.36
C PHE A 112 -3.78 5.44 -10.74
N MET A 113 -5.06 5.09 -10.84
CA MET A 113 -5.83 5.23 -12.07
C MET A 113 -5.87 6.70 -12.53
N LEU A 114 -6.17 7.64 -11.62
CA LEU A 114 -6.22 9.06 -11.96
C LEU A 114 -4.85 9.60 -12.36
N ALA A 115 -3.79 9.28 -11.61
CA ALA A 115 -2.42 9.68 -11.92
C ALA A 115 -1.94 9.12 -13.27
N SER A 116 -2.44 7.96 -13.68
CA SER A 116 -2.10 7.35 -14.97
C SER A 116 -2.74 8.04 -16.18
N LEU A 117 -3.71 8.94 -15.97
CA LEU A 117 -4.35 9.74 -17.04
C LEU A 117 -3.58 11.02 -17.40
N GLY A 118 -2.51 11.32 -16.64
CA GLY A 118 -1.71 12.55 -16.68
C GLY A 118 -2.14 13.58 -15.64
#